data_AF-A0A833W8U3-F1
#
_entry.id   AF-A0A833W8U3-F1
#
_cell.length_a   1.000
_cell.length_b   1.000
_cell.length_c   1.000
_cell.angle_alpha   90.00
_cell.angle_beta   90.00
_cell.angle_gamma   90.00
#
_symmetry.space_group_name_H-M   'P 1'
#
loop_
_entity.id
_entity.type
_entity.pdbx_description
1 polymer ?
#
loop_
_entity_poly.entity_id
_entity_poly.type
_entity_poly.pdbx_seq_one_letter_code
_entity_poly.pdbx_strand_id
1 'polypeptide(L)'
;MDSLRPTCEHLCSRLKDLHEELEFTKHKSQSFSTNALGQCKAVATKFLRFLERNSNKNLVYHVINHTAVAGELKALHEEVSELFFDFLDVTAVGQWEDDRHALETVLTTAISDASIALRDLQSPRAQLEAMLTLKFELEKQHERHNETDKARMSSLNETIIHRSRVAVGQLPAWFLPSNQEEFESQPFAKSSCGSVHRGVKNDTPVVVKCCAVDDMRIDIRTARQLEKELDRLFQMEHTHIVKMLGACHVSSPPFLVRSMETWVRTSPCRKITRKKCGNYSIKQHSDWLLSTVKE
;
A
#
# COMPACT_ATOMS: atom_id res chain seq x y z
N MET A 1 6.43 -9.96 -4.08
CA MET A 1 6.33 -11.36 -3.59
C MET A 1 7.67 -12.09 -3.47
N ASP A 2 8.60 -12.00 -4.44
CA ASP A 2 9.85 -12.80 -4.40
C ASP A 2 10.67 -12.68 -3.10
N SER A 3 10.64 -11.51 -2.45
CA SER A 3 11.34 -11.30 -1.19
C SER A 3 10.78 -12.10 -0.02
N LEU A 4 9.51 -12.47 -0.05
CA LEU A 4 8.83 -13.22 1.01
C LEU A 4 8.70 -14.72 0.69
N ARG A 5 9.05 -15.12 -0.54
CA ARG A 5 8.74 -16.44 -1.09
C ARG A 5 9.28 -17.59 -0.21
N PRO A 6 10.55 -17.61 0.22
CA PRO A 6 11.09 -18.74 0.99
C PRO A 6 10.31 -18.99 2.29
N THR A 7 10.06 -17.94 3.06
CA THR A 7 9.32 -18.01 4.33
C THR A 7 7.86 -18.41 4.12
N CYS A 8 7.21 -17.88 3.07
CA CYS A 8 5.83 -18.25 2.75
C CYS A 8 5.72 -19.71 2.28
N GLU A 9 6.67 -20.19 1.47
CA GLU A 9 6.74 -21.59 1.04
C GLU A 9 6.96 -22.52 2.23
N HIS A 10 7.82 -22.13 3.17
CA HIS A 10 8.03 -22.90 4.38
C HIS A 10 6.79 -22.97 5.27
N LEU A 11 6.13 -21.83 5.53
CA LEU A 11 4.86 -21.82 6.26
C LEU A 11 3.77 -22.66 5.57
N CYS A 12 3.71 -22.62 4.23
CA CYS A 12 2.84 -23.50 3.45
C CYS A 12 3.15 -24.99 3.70
N SER A 13 4.42 -25.37 3.69
CA SER A 13 4.84 -26.76 3.94
C SER A 13 4.44 -27.19 5.35
N ARG A 14 4.72 -26.38 6.37
CA ARG A 14 4.32 -26.69 7.76
C ARG A 14 2.81 -26.90 7.91
N LEU A 15 1.99 -26.11 7.22
CA LEU A 15 0.53 -26.28 7.22
C LEU A 15 0.09 -27.56 6.49
N LYS A 16 0.81 -27.98 5.44
CA LYS A 16 0.55 -29.25 4.75
C LYS A 16 0.92 -30.44 5.63
N ASP A 17 2.09 -30.40 6.27
CA ASP A 17 2.55 -31.44 7.18
C ASP A 17 1.55 -31.64 8.32
N LEU A 18 1.06 -30.53 8.90
CA LEU A 18 -0.01 -30.56 9.90
C LEU A 18 -1.28 -31.22 9.35
N HIS A 19 -1.71 -30.85 8.14
CA HIS A 19 -2.90 -31.42 7.52
C HIS A 19 -2.77 -32.93 7.26
N GLU A 20 -1.62 -33.38 6.76
CA GLU A 20 -1.34 -34.79 6.49
C GLU A 20 -1.38 -35.63 7.77
N GLU A 21 -0.78 -35.13 8.86
CA GLU A 21 -0.82 -35.82 10.15
C GLU A 21 -2.24 -35.84 10.75
N LEU A 22 -3.02 -34.77 10.58
CA LEU A 22 -4.42 -34.71 10.98
C LEU A 22 -5.30 -35.73 10.22
N GLU A 23 -5.06 -35.93 8.92
CA GLU A 23 -5.79 -36.96 8.17
C GLU A 23 -5.34 -38.37 8.58
N PHE A 24 -4.06 -38.58 8.85
CA PHE A 24 -3.54 -39.88 9.32
C PHE A 24 -4.11 -40.30 10.69
N THR A 25 -4.20 -39.37 11.63
CA THR A 25 -4.75 -39.59 12.98
C THR A 25 -6.27 -39.76 12.99
N LYS A 26 -7.00 -39.09 12.08
CA LYS A 26 -8.42 -39.33 11.82
C LYS A 26 -8.69 -40.77 11.36
N HIS A 27 -7.81 -41.35 10.53
CA HIS A 27 -7.90 -42.76 10.16
C HIS A 27 -7.70 -43.72 11.35
N LYS A 28 -7.05 -43.27 12.43
CA LYS A 28 -6.87 -44.03 13.68
C LYS A 28 -8.00 -43.85 14.70
N SER A 29 -9.13 -43.25 14.32
CA SER A 29 -10.30 -43.01 15.20
C SER A 29 -10.05 -42.06 16.38
N GLN A 30 -9.05 -41.19 16.27
CA GLN A 30 -8.81 -40.14 17.27
C GLN A 30 -9.73 -38.94 16.98
N SER A 31 -10.57 -38.56 17.95
CA SER A 31 -11.49 -37.43 17.79
C SER A 31 -10.84 -36.12 18.18
N PHE A 32 -10.78 -35.17 17.25
CA PHE A 32 -10.30 -33.82 17.53
C PHE A 32 -11.37 -32.95 18.18
N SER A 33 -10.94 -32.04 19.06
CA SER A 33 -11.81 -30.99 19.59
C SER A 33 -12.25 -30.07 18.45
N THR A 34 -13.54 -29.72 18.41
CA THR A 34 -14.10 -28.74 17.46
C THR A 34 -13.41 -27.38 17.57
N ASN A 35 -12.88 -27.03 18.74
CA ASN A 35 -12.12 -25.81 18.98
C ASN A 35 -10.82 -25.79 18.18
N ALA A 36 -10.06 -26.89 18.20
CA ALA A 36 -8.77 -26.99 17.54
C ALA A 36 -8.90 -26.90 16.01
N LEU A 37 -9.91 -27.56 15.43
CA LEU A 37 -10.21 -27.43 14.00
C LEU A 37 -10.61 -25.99 13.61
N GLY A 38 -11.32 -25.30 14.50
CA GLY A 38 -11.64 -23.87 14.38
C GLY A 38 -10.39 -22.99 14.35
N GLN A 39 -9.41 -23.27 15.21
CA GLN A 39 -8.12 -22.56 15.23
C GLN A 39 -7.32 -22.81 13.94
N CYS A 40 -7.23 -24.05 13.46
CA CYS A 40 -6.55 -24.38 12.20
C CYS A 40 -7.13 -23.58 11.02
N LYS A 41 -8.46 -23.51 10.92
CA LYS A 41 -9.15 -22.68 9.91
C LYS A 41 -8.82 -21.20 10.08
N ALA A 42 -8.75 -20.70 11.32
CA ALA A 42 -8.43 -19.31 11.58
C ALA A 42 -7.01 -18.94 11.13
N VAL A 43 -6.01 -19.77 11.45
CA VAL A 43 -4.61 -19.57 11.03
C VAL A 43 -4.48 -19.59 9.51
N ALA A 44 -5.06 -20.59 8.83
CA ALA A 44 -5.06 -20.66 7.37
C ALA A 44 -5.71 -19.43 6.73
N THR A 45 -6.83 -18.96 7.29
CA THR A 45 -7.53 -17.76 6.81
C THR A 45 -6.71 -16.48 7.03
N LYS A 46 -5.99 -16.36 8.15
CA LYS A 46 -5.06 -15.25 8.39
C LYS A 46 -3.91 -15.27 7.40
N PHE A 47 -3.33 -16.44 7.13
CA PHE A 47 -2.24 -16.58 6.19
C PHE A 47 -2.66 -16.26 4.75
N LEU A 48 -3.83 -16.72 4.30
CA LEU A 48 -4.37 -16.34 2.99
C LEU A 48 -4.53 -14.83 2.85
N ARG A 49 -5.10 -14.16 3.86
CA ARG A 49 -5.21 -12.69 3.88
C ARG A 49 -3.85 -12.00 3.85
N PHE A 50 -2.86 -12.55 4.56
CA PHE A 50 -1.49 -12.06 4.51
C PHE A 50 -0.91 -12.15 3.09
N LEU A 51 -1.09 -13.29 2.42
CA LEU A 51 -0.63 -13.50 1.04
C LEU A 51 -1.33 -12.55 0.07
N GLU A 52 -2.65 -12.42 0.15
CA GLU A 52 -3.44 -11.52 -0.68
C GLU A 52 -2.93 -10.08 -0.57
N ARG A 53 -2.73 -9.59 0.66
CA ARG A 53 -2.27 -8.22 0.93
C ARG A 53 -0.85 -7.95 0.43
N ASN A 54 0.01 -8.96 0.42
CA ASN A 54 1.43 -8.84 0.06
C ASN A 54 1.77 -9.30 -1.38
N SER A 55 0.84 -9.96 -2.08
CA SER A 55 1.06 -10.55 -3.41
C SER A 55 1.48 -9.53 -4.47
N ASN A 56 0.80 -8.38 -4.49
CA ASN A 56 0.97 -7.33 -5.50
C ASN A 56 1.89 -6.18 -5.04
N LYS A 57 2.62 -6.38 -3.94
CA LYS A 57 3.51 -5.35 -3.39
C LYS A 57 4.92 -5.51 -3.96
N ASN A 58 5.54 -4.37 -4.28
CA ASN A 58 6.88 -4.30 -4.83
C ASN A 58 7.95 -4.22 -3.73
N LEU A 59 9.22 -4.21 -4.12
CA LEU A 59 10.35 -4.15 -3.19
C LEU A 59 10.30 -2.91 -2.27
N VAL A 60 9.92 -1.73 -2.81
CA VAL A 60 9.82 -0.48 -2.03
C VAL A 60 8.87 -0.65 -0.86
N TYR A 61 7.68 -1.22 -1.10
CA TYR A 61 6.73 -1.52 -0.03
C TYR A 61 7.31 -2.46 1.02
N HIS A 62 7.97 -3.55 0.60
CA HIS A 62 8.52 -4.53 1.52
C HIS A 62 9.69 -3.99 2.36
N VAL A 63 10.51 -3.09 1.81
CA VAL A 63 11.56 -2.41 2.57
C VAL A 63 10.97 -1.48 3.63
N ILE A 64 9.96 -0.67 3.25
CA ILE A 64 9.29 0.26 4.18
C ILE A 64 8.55 -0.48 5.29
N ASN A 65 7.90 -1.60 4.96
CA ASN A 65 7.06 -2.35 5.90
C ASN A 65 7.74 -3.61 6.45
N HIS A 66 9.08 -3.72 6.35
CA HIS A 66 9.81 -4.95 6.65
C HIS A 66 9.49 -5.47 8.06
N THR A 67 9.64 -4.63 9.08
CA THR A 67 9.42 -5.02 10.48
C THR A 67 7.98 -5.48 10.73
N ALA A 68 6.99 -4.79 10.15
CA ALA A 68 5.59 -5.17 10.29
C ALA A 68 5.28 -6.51 9.60
N VAL A 69 5.75 -6.68 8.36
CA VAL A 69 5.56 -7.91 7.57
C VAL A 69 6.25 -9.11 8.23
N ALA A 70 7.48 -8.93 8.70
CA ALA A 70 8.22 -9.97 9.41
C ALA A 70 7.56 -10.34 10.74
N GLY A 71 7.04 -9.36 11.49
CA GLY A 71 6.30 -9.60 12.74
C GLY A 71 5.02 -10.41 12.52
N GLU A 72 4.25 -10.10 11.47
CA GLU A 72 3.06 -10.89 11.13
C GLU A 72 3.39 -12.32 10.68
N LEU A 73 4.47 -12.51 9.91
CA LEU A 73 4.95 -13.85 9.55
C LEU A 73 5.35 -14.64 10.79
N LYS A 74 6.11 -14.02 11.71
CA LYS A 74 6.50 -14.66 12.98
C LYS A 74 5.28 -15.15 13.76
N ALA A 75 4.28 -14.28 13.91
CA ALA A 75 3.05 -14.62 14.61
C ALA A 75 2.32 -15.80 13.95
N LEU A 76 2.28 -15.86 12.61
CA LEU A 76 1.71 -17.02 11.90
C LEU A 76 2.50 -18.30 12.13
N HIS A 77 3.83 -18.24 12.12
CA HIS A 77 4.68 -19.40 12.42
C HIS A 77 4.50 -19.90 13.86
N GLU A 78 4.34 -18.99 14.82
CA GLU A 78 4.04 -19.31 16.21
C GLU A 78 2.64 -19.94 16.34
N GLU A 79 1.62 -19.35 15.72
CA GLU A 79 0.27 -19.91 15.68
C GLU A 79 0.24 -21.33 15.09
N VAL A 80 1.02 -21.61 14.04
CA VAL A 80 1.15 -22.98 13.51
C VAL A 80 1.87 -23.90 14.50
N SER A 81 2.92 -23.44 15.19
CA SER A 81 3.60 -24.25 16.21
C SER A 81 2.66 -24.65 17.36
N GLU A 82 1.79 -23.74 17.80
CA GLU A 82 0.76 -24.04 18.81
C GLU A 82 -0.20 -25.12 18.31
N LEU A 83 -0.61 -25.09 17.02
CA LEU A 83 -1.45 -26.14 16.46
C LEU A 83 -0.75 -27.51 16.45
N PHE A 84 0.55 -27.57 16.12
CA PHE A 84 1.31 -28.83 16.20
C PHE A 84 1.31 -29.40 17.62
N PHE A 85 1.47 -28.52 18.62
CA PHE A 85 1.41 -28.94 20.02
C PHE A 85 0.00 -29.41 20.40
N ASP A 86 -1.04 -28.62 20.12
CA ASP A 86 -2.43 -28.92 20.49
C ASP A 86 -2.97 -30.19 19.83
N PHE A 87 -2.58 -30.47 18.58
CA PHE A 87 -3.10 -31.61 17.83
C PHE A 87 -2.27 -32.89 17.98
N LEU A 88 -0.95 -32.76 18.10
CA LEU A 88 -0.02 -33.88 17.97
C LEU A 88 0.83 -34.10 19.22
N ASP A 89 0.74 -33.22 20.22
CA ASP A 89 1.61 -33.18 21.40
C ASP A 89 3.10 -33.12 21.00
N VAL A 90 3.37 -32.50 19.84
CA VAL A 90 4.71 -32.30 19.32
C VAL A 90 5.10 -30.84 19.50
N THR A 91 6.16 -30.60 20.28
CA THR A 91 6.82 -29.30 20.29
C THR A 91 7.45 -29.06 18.92
N ALA A 92 6.76 -28.32 18.05
CA ALA A 92 7.34 -27.89 16.79
C ALA A 92 8.54 -26.98 17.10
N VAL A 93 9.75 -27.43 16.74
CA VAL A 93 10.95 -26.59 16.84
C VAL A 93 10.74 -25.42 15.88
N GLY A 94 10.63 -24.21 16.44
CA GLY A 94 10.50 -22.99 15.66
C GLY A 94 11.78 -22.73 14.87
N GLN A 95 11.69 -22.78 13.54
CA GLN A 95 12.77 -22.41 12.61
C GLN A 95 12.64 -20.94 12.17
N TRP A 96 11.95 -20.12 12.96
CA TRP A 96 11.71 -18.72 12.60
C TRP A 96 13.03 -17.95 12.44
N GLU A 97 14.05 -18.25 13.23
CA GLU A 97 15.36 -17.65 13.13
C GLU A 97 15.99 -17.90 11.75
N ASP A 98 15.88 -19.12 11.23
CA ASP A 98 16.36 -19.49 9.90
C ASP A 98 15.55 -18.78 8.81
N ASP A 99 14.22 -18.76 8.94
CA ASP A 99 13.32 -18.06 8.02
C ASP A 99 13.58 -16.54 8.00
N ARG A 100 13.81 -15.94 9.17
CA ARG A 100 14.16 -14.54 9.34
C ARG A 100 15.50 -14.24 8.67
N HIS A 101 16.50 -15.10 8.85
CA HIS A 101 17.79 -14.93 8.18
C HIS A 101 17.68 -15.05 6.66
N ALA A 102 16.87 -15.99 6.16
CA ALA A 102 16.57 -16.11 4.74
C ALA A 102 15.88 -14.84 4.20
N LEU A 103 14.87 -14.33 4.93
CA LEU A 103 14.16 -13.09 4.59
C LEU A 103 15.11 -11.89 4.53
N GLU A 104 15.95 -11.71 5.54
CA GLU A 104 16.95 -10.63 5.61
C GLU A 104 17.96 -10.71 4.46
N THR A 105 18.43 -11.92 4.14
CA THR A 105 19.39 -12.17 3.06
C THR A 105 18.77 -11.78 1.72
N VAL A 106 17.58 -12.32 1.41
CA VAL A 106 16.89 -12.03 0.13
C VAL A 106 16.61 -10.54 -0.01
N LEU A 107 16.16 -9.88 1.07
CA LEU A 107 15.90 -8.44 1.04
C LEU A 107 17.17 -7.63 0.78
N THR A 108 18.27 -7.95 1.47
CA THR A 108 19.56 -7.25 1.33
C THR A 108 20.13 -7.41 -0.08
N THR A 109 20.05 -8.63 -0.65
CA THR A 109 20.43 -8.89 -2.04
C THR A 109 19.57 -8.09 -3.01
N ALA A 110 18.25 -8.07 -2.81
CA ALA A 110 17.32 -7.32 -3.66
C ALA A 110 17.55 -5.81 -3.63
N ILE A 111 17.91 -5.24 -2.46
CA ILE A 111 18.24 -3.82 -2.30
C ILE A 111 19.51 -3.44 -3.08
N SER A 112 20.51 -4.33 -3.10
CA SER A 112 21.82 -4.07 -3.70
C SER A 112 21.86 -4.35 -5.21
N ASP A 113 21.01 -5.25 -5.70
CA ASP A 113 20.91 -5.59 -7.12
C ASP A 113 19.97 -4.64 -7.86
N ALA A 114 20.55 -3.77 -8.69
CA ALA A 114 19.83 -2.83 -9.53
C ALA A 114 18.74 -3.47 -10.41
N SER A 115 18.99 -4.68 -10.93
CA SER A 115 18.07 -5.39 -11.80
C SER A 115 16.83 -5.83 -11.03
N ILE A 116 17.02 -6.30 -9.79
CA ILE A 116 15.93 -6.68 -8.89
C ILE A 116 15.19 -5.43 -8.40
N ALA A 117 15.92 -4.42 -7.92
CA ALA A 117 15.36 -3.18 -7.40
C ALA A 117 14.48 -2.44 -8.41
N LEU A 118 14.85 -2.48 -9.71
CA LEU A 118 14.10 -1.83 -10.78
C LEU A 118 13.10 -2.73 -11.50
N ARG A 119 13.03 -4.03 -11.17
CA ARG A 119 12.17 -5.00 -11.87
C ARG A 119 10.72 -4.54 -11.97
N ASP A 120 10.17 -4.02 -10.89
CA ASP A 120 8.78 -3.56 -10.82
C ASP A 120 8.66 -2.03 -11.07
N LEU A 121 9.79 -1.36 -11.37
CA LEU A 121 9.91 0.10 -11.58
C LEU A 121 10.40 0.41 -13.01
N GLN A 122 9.82 -0.24 -14.01
CA GLN A 122 10.27 -0.13 -15.40
C GLN A 122 10.02 1.26 -16.00
N SER A 123 8.96 1.94 -15.57
CA SER A 123 8.64 3.27 -16.08
C SER A 123 9.42 4.34 -15.31
N PRO A 124 9.90 5.40 -15.99
CA PRO A 124 10.53 6.54 -15.32
C PRO A 124 9.63 7.19 -14.25
N ARG A 125 8.32 7.09 -14.43
CA ARG A 125 7.32 7.53 -13.48
C ARG A 125 7.30 6.68 -12.20
N ALA A 126 7.30 5.36 -12.34
CA ALA A 126 7.35 4.44 -11.19
C ALA A 126 8.66 4.61 -10.41
N GLN A 127 9.77 4.86 -11.10
CA GLN A 127 11.05 5.20 -10.45
C GLN A 127 10.93 6.50 -9.63
N LEU A 128 10.29 7.53 -10.18
CA LEU A 128 10.05 8.77 -9.45
C LEU A 128 9.15 8.58 -8.22
N GLU A 129 8.07 7.80 -8.36
CA GLU A 129 7.19 7.45 -7.24
C GLU A 129 7.95 6.71 -6.14
N ALA A 130 8.78 5.73 -6.50
CA ALA A 130 9.62 4.99 -5.55
C ALA A 130 10.57 5.92 -4.77
N MET A 131 11.30 6.78 -5.49
CA MET A 131 12.25 7.74 -4.87
C MET A 131 11.53 8.73 -3.94
N LEU A 132 10.39 9.28 -4.36
CA LEU A 132 9.61 10.21 -3.53
C LEU A 132 8.98 9.50 -2.31
N THR A 133 8.55 8.25 -2.47
CA THR A 133 8.00 7.44 -1.37
C THR A 133 9.07 7.15 -0.32
N LEU A 134 10.26 6.69 -0.74
CA LEU A 134 11.38 6.44 0.19
C LEU A 134 11.82 7.72 0.90
N LYS A 135 11.91 8.83 0.16
CA LYS A 135 12.23 10.15 0.72
C LYS A 135 11.16 10.61 1.73
N PHE A 136 9.89 10.39 1.44
CA PHE A 136 8.80 10.68 2.36
C PHE A 136 8.93 9.89 3.67
N GLU A 137 9.19 8.59 3.59
CA GLU A 137 9.34 7.75 4.79
C GLU A 137 10.56 8.19 5.64
N LEU A 138 11.69 8.49 4.98
CA LEU A 138 12.92 8.94 5.65
C LEU A 138 12.82 10.36 6.23
N GLU A 139 12.10 11.28 5.59
CA GLU A 139 12.02 12.68 6.04
C GLU A 139 10.84 12.94 6.97
N LYS A 140 9.68 12.35 6.68
CA LYS A 140 8.39 12.66 7.34
C LYS A 140 7.92 11.58 8.30
N GLN A 141 8.38 10.34 8.15
CA GLN A 141 7.94 9.20 8.98
C GLN A 141 9.10 8.48 9.68
N HIS A 142 10.27 9.11 9.81
CA HIS A 142 11.46 8.48 10.38
C HIS A 142 11.24 7.89 11.78
N GLU A 143 10.36 8.48 12.60
CA GLU A 143 10.01 7.97 13.93
C GLU A 143 9.30 6.61 13.92
N ARG A 144 8.71 6.21 12.79
CA ARG A 144 8.08 4.88 12.64
C ARG A 144 9.08 3.76 12.40
N HIS A 145 10.32 4.11 12.06
CA HIS A 145 11.31 3.18 11.53
C HIS A 145 12.50 3.07 12.49
N ASN A 146 13.00 1.86 12.69
CA ASN A 146 14.28 1.65 13.36
C ASN A 146 15.45 2.01 12.43
N GLU A 147 16.66 2.13 12.99
CA GLU A 147 17.85 2.51 12.23
C GLU A 147 18.21 1.53 11.10
N THR A 148 17.95 0.23 11.29
CA THR A 148 18.20 -0.78 10.26
C THR A 148 17.27 -0.60 9.06
N ASP A 149 15.98 -0.35 9.30
CA ASP A 149 15.00 -0.11 8.24
C ASP A 149 15.27 1.23 7.52
N LYS A 150 15.71 2.27 8.26
CA LYS A 150 16.18 3.53 7.65
C LYS A 150 17.39 3.33 6.76
N ALA A 151 18.36 2.51 7.19
CA ALA A 151 19.53 2.19 6.38
C ALA A 151 19.13 1.44 5.09
N ARG A 152 18.25 0.43 5.20
CA ARG A 152 17.71 -0.29 4.03
C ARG A 152 16.98 0.63 3.04
N MET A 153 16.13 1.53 3.54
CA MET A 153 15.43 2.52 2.71
C MET A 153 16.41 3.45 2.00
N SER A 154 17.43 3.94 2.70
CA SER A 154 18.49 4.79 2.13
C SER A 154 19.27 4.05 1.05
N SER A 155 19.72 2.83 1.31
CA SER A 155 20.46 2.00 0.34
C SER A 155 19.61 1.68 -0.89
N LEU A 156 18.33 1.34 -0.73
CA LEU A 156 17.45 1.10 -1.88
C LEU A 156 17.28 2.38 -2.72
N ASN A 157 17.11 3.52 -2.06
CA ASN A 157 16.97 4.81 -2.73
C ASN A 157 18.24 5.14 -3.53
N GLU A 158 19.43 4.91 -2.97
CA GLU A 158 20.72 5.09 -3.64
C GLU A 158 20.84 4.16 -4.87
N THR A 159 20.52 2.87 -4.73
CA THR A 159 20.52 1.92 -5.86
C THR A 159 19.62 2.39 -7.00
N ILE A 160 18.40 2.86 -6.67
CA ILE A 160 17.45 3.38 -7.66
C ILE A 160 18.01 4.65 -8.32
N ILE A 161 18.48 5.63 -7.54
CA ILE A 161 19.03 6.90 -8.04
C ILE A 161 20.20 6.66 -8.99
N HIS A 162 21.11 5.74 -8.64
CA HIS A 162 22.34 5.51 -9.41
C HIS A 162 22.10 4.84 -10.78
N ARG A 163 20.92 4.27 -10.99
CA ARG A 163 20.53 3.54 -12.22
C ARG A 163 19.42 4.24 -13.00
N SER A 164 18.58 4.98 -12.28
CA SER A 164 17.55 5.83 -12.85
C SER A 164 18.14 7.02 -13.59
N ARG A 165 17.52 7.41 -14.70
CA ARG A 165 17.83 8.66 -15.41
C ARG A 165 16.94 9.81 -14.96
N VAL A 166 16.11 9.59 -13.96
CA VAL A 166 15.09 10.52 -13.49
C VAL A 166 15.66 11.35 -12.36
N ALA A 167 15.72 12.67 -12.56
CA ALA A 167 16.07 13.59 -11.49
C ALA A 167 14.93 13.69 -10.48
N VAL A 168 15.24 13.42 -9.20
CA VAL A 168 14.33 13.65 -8.08
C VAL A 168 14.63 15.01 -7.45
N GLY A 169 13.58 15.81 -7.25
CA GLY A 169 13.68 17.14 -6.64
C GLY A 169 13.60 17.11 -5.11
N GLN A 170 13.31 18.27 -4.53
CA GLN A 170 12.85 18.35 -3.15
C GLN A 170 11.51 17.63 -2.99
N LEU A 171 11.27 17.05 -1.82
CA LEU A 171 9.99 16.41 -1.52
C LEU A 171 8.91 17.49 -1.36
N PRO A 172 7.85 17.52 -2.19
CA PRO A 172 6.79 18.50 -2.03
C PRO A 172 6.11 18.37 -0.66
N ALA A 173 5.79 19.50 -0.02
CA ALA A 173 5.20 19.50 1.32
C ALA A 173 3.82 18.79 1.40
N TRP A 174 3.12 18.71 0.26
CA TRP A 174 1.84 18.02 0.11
C TRP A 174 1.97 16.58 -0.38
N PHE A 175 3.18 16.11 -0.71
CA PHE A 175 3.36 14.77 -1.25
C PHE A 175 2.85 13.73 -0.26
N LEU A 176 2.05 12.79 -0.77
CA LEU A 176 1.53 11.68 -0.01
C LEU A 176 1.67 10.41 -0.85
N PRO A 177 2.42 9.39 -0.39
CA PRO A 177 2.63 8.21 -1.19
C PRO A 177 1.38 7.33 -1.24
N SER A 178 1.21 6.60 -2.35
CA SER A 178 0.03 5.76 -2.64
C SER A 178 -0.15 4.59 -1.66
N ASN A 179 0.91 4.21 -0.94
CA ASN A 179 0.89 3.17 0.07
C ASN A 179 0.25 3.60 1.41
N GLN A 180 -0.02 4.90 1.62
CA GLN A 180 -0.52 5.41 2.90
C GLN A 180 -2.05 5.50 3.00
N GLU A 181 -2.77 5.23 1.92
CA GLU A 181 -4.22 5.44 1.89
C GLU A 181 -4.95 4.21 1.37
N GLU A 182 -5.71 3.59 2.27
CA GLU A 182 -6.80 2.70 1.89
C GLU A 182 -8.06 3.56 1.74
N PHE A 183 -8.46 3.80 0.50
CA PHE A 183 -9.76 4.37 0.18
C PHE A 183 -10.64 3.32 -0.49
N GLU A 184 -11.96 3.51 -0.40
CA GLU A 184 -12.94 2.60 -0.97
C GLU A 184 -12.62 2.33 -2.44
N SER A 185 -12.59 1.05 -2.84
CA SER A 185 -12.34 0.68 -4.25
C SER A 185 -13.45 1.15 -5.18
N GLN A 186 -14.67 1.30 -4.65
CA GLN A 186 -15.82 1.76 -5.40
C GLN A 186 -15.96 3.29 -5.27
N PRO A 187 -15.84 4.03 -6.38
CA PRO A 187 -16.04 5.48 -6.34
C PRO A 187 -17.52 5.80 -6.18
N PHE A 188 -17.81 6.83 -5.38
CA PHE A 188 -19.17 7.37 -5.23
C PHE A 188 -19.51 8.43 -6.29
N ALA A 189 -18.51 8.93 -7.03
CA ALA A 189 -18.73 9.79 -8.18
C ALA A 189 -17.68 9.56 -9.28
N LYS A 190 -18.09 9.69 -10.55
CA LYS A 190 -17.22 9.58 -11.73
C LYS A 190 -17.50 10.72 -12.70
N SER A 191 -16.47 11.19 -13.39
CA SER A 191 -16.52 12.27 -14.37
C SER A 191 -15.49 12.04 -15.47
N SER A 192 -15.53 12.84 -16.53
CA SER A 192 -14.46 12.86 -17.55
C SER A 192 -13.08 13.23 -16.98
N CYS A 193 -13.04 13.88 -15.81
CA CYS A 193 -11.81 14.31 -15.16
C CYS A 193 -11.32 13.33 -14.09
N GLY A 194 -12.02 12.22 -13.84
CA GLY A 194 -11.62 11.26 -12.81
C GLY A 194 -12.75 10.63 -12.02
N SER A 195 -12.36 9.92 -10.99
CA SER A 195 -13.23 9.28 -10.02
C SER A 195 -12.99 9.84 -8.62
N VAL A 196 -14.03 9.78 -7.78
CA VAL A 196 -14.00 10.29 -6.41
C VAL A 196 -14.43 9.17 -5.47
N HIS A 197 -13.59 8.93 -4.47
CA HIS A 197 -13.68 7.83 -3.51
C HIS A 197 -13.72 8.38 -2.09
N ARG A 198 -14.32 7.63 -1.16
CA ARG A 198 -14.24 7.94 0.27
C ARG A 198 -13.02 7.25 0.83
N GLY A 199 -12.34 7.91 1.76
CA GLY A 199 -11.24 7.32 2.50
C GLY A 199 -11.27 7.76 3.96
N VAL A 200 -10.38 7.18 4.75
CA VAL A 200 -10.14 7.57 6.13
C VAL A 200 -8.64 7.78 6.29
N LYS A 201 -8.25 8.91 6.89
CA LYS A 201 -6.86 9.22 7.23
C LYS A 201 -6.78 9.59 8.70
N ASN A 202 -6.08 8.81 9.51
CA ASN A 202 -6.00 8.99 10.97
C ASN A 202 -7.40 9.20 11.60
N ASP A 203 -8.31 8.26 11.34
CA ASP A 203 -9.73 8.30 11.75
C ASP A 203 -10.55 9.51 11.28
N THR A 204 -9.97 10.36 10.42
CA THR A 204 -10.63 11.52 9.85
C THR A 204 -11.16 11.18 8.45
N PRO A 205 -12.45 11.37 8.18
CA PRO A 205 -13.02 11.14 6.85
C PRO A 205 -12.41 12.08 5.79
N VAL A 206 -11.94 11.49 4.70
CA VAL A 206 -11.35 12.21 3.56
C VAL A 206 -12.04 11.85 2.25
N VAL A 207 -11.86 12.73 1.26
CA VAL A 207 -12.27 12.53 -0.12
C VAL A 207 -11.01 12.41 -0.97
N VAL A 208 -10.89 11.30 -1.69
CA VAL A 208 -9.80 11.04 -2.62
C VAL A 208 -10.32 11.21 -4.04
N LYS A 209 -9.73 12.13 -4.80
CA LYS A 209 -10.02 12.31 -6.22
C LYS A 209 -8.88 11.73 -7.03
N CYS A 210 -9.15 10.64 -7.73
CA CYS A 210 -8.24 10.03 -8.70
C CYS A 210 -8.46 10.67 -10.08
N CYS A 211 -7.42 11.23 -10.67
CA CYS A 211 -7.50 11.89 -11.97
C CYS A 211 -7.70 10.85 -13.09
N ALA A 212 -8.62 11.11 -14.03
CA ALA A 212 -8.74 10.32 -15.25
C ALA A 212 -7.63 10.75 -16.19
N VAL A 213 -6.49 10.08 -16.09
CA VAL A 213 -5.40 10.25 -17.03
C VAL A 213 -5.05 8.88 -17.57
N ASP A 214 -4.88 8.79 -18.89
CA ASP A 214 -4.40 7.58 -19.53
C ASP A 214 -3.00 7.27 -19.00
N ASP A 215 -2.84 6.12 -18.36
CA ASP A 215 -1.58 5.70 -17.73
C ASP A 215 -0.42 5.67 -18.74
N MET A 216 -0.70 5.41 -20.02
CA MET A 216 0.31 5.45 -21.09
C MET A 216 0.74 6.88 -21.49
N ARG A 217 -0.03 7.90 -21.09
CA ARG A 217 0.21 9.31 -21.46
C ARG A 217 0.87 10.14 -20.38
N ILE A 218 0.96 9.66 -19.13
CA ILE A 218 1.70 10.39 -18.09
C ILE A 218 3.18 10.08 -18.21
N ASP A 219 3.85 10.89 -19.01
CA ASP A 219 5.31 11.00 -18.97
C ASP A 219 5.77 11.86 -17.77
N ILE A 220 7.08 11.90 -17.55
CA ILE A 220 7.68 12.72 -16.48
C ILE A 220 7.34 14.21 -16.65
N ARG A 221 7.19 14.70 -17.89
CA ARG A 221 6.88 16.11 -18.14
C ARG A 221 5.48 16.46 -17.61
N THR A 222 4.52 15.58 -17.88
CA THR A 222 3.14 15.69 -17.39
C THR A 222 3.10 15.60 -15.86
N ALA A 223 3.85 14.68 -15.26
CA ALA A 223 3.98 14.58 -13.80
C ALA A 223 4.53 15.88 -13.19
N ARG A 224 5.57 16.49 -13.77
CA ARG A 224 6.13 17.78 -13.32
C ARG A 224 5.17 18.95 -13.49
N GLN A 225 4.34 18.94 -14.54
CA GLN A 225 3.31 19.96 -14.71
C GLN A 225 2.23 19.84 -13.63
N LEU A 226 1.82 18.61 -13.33
CA LEU A 226 0.87 18.32 -12.25
C LEU A 226 1.45 18.72 -10.88
N GLU A 227 2.73 18.47 -10.63
CA GLU A 227 3.43 18.91 -9.42
C GLU A 227 3.29 20.44 -9.23
N LYS A 228 3.57 21.24 -10.26
CA LYS A 228 3.45 22.70 -10.21
C LYS A 228 2.01 23.18 -9.97
N GLU A 229 1.03 22.50 -10.53
CA GLU A 229 -0.39 22.82 -10.30
C GLU A 229 -0.81 22.50 -8.86
N LEU A 230 -0.31 21.38 -8.32
CA LEU A 230 -0.55 20.97 -6.94
C LEU A 230 0.16 21.90 -5.95
N ASP A 231 1.36 22.41 -6.27
CA ASP A 231 2.04 23.43 -5.46
C ASP A 231 1.18 24.69 -5.31
N ARG A 232 0.62 25.20 -6.42
CA ARG A 232 -0.28 26.35 -6.40
C ARG A 232 -1.53 26.05 -5.57
N LEU A 233 -2.14 24.89 -5.79
CA LEU A 233 -3.35 24.48 -5.07
C LEU A 233 -3.08 24.31 -3.57
N PHE A 234 -1.89 23.83 -3.18
CA PHE A 234 -1.53 23.65 -1.77
C PHE A 234 -1.34 24.98 -1.04
N GLN A 235 -0.82 26.00 -1.74
CA GLN A 235 -0.63 27.34 -1.20
C GLN A 235 -1.94 28.14 -1.07
N MET A 236 -3.03 27.70 -1.71
CA MET A 236 -4.33 28.36 -1.63
C MET A 236 -5.00 28.08 -0.27
N GLU A 237 -4.86 29.02 0.66
CA GLU A 237 -5.64 29.02 1.91
C GLU A 237 -6.73 30.10 1.85
N HIS A 238 -7.98 29.67 1.62
CA HIS A 238 -9.13 30.57 1.61
C HIS A 238 -10.39 29.87 2.13
N THR A 239 -11.27 30.60 2.81
CA THR A 239 -12.50 30.07 3.44
C THR A 239 -13.44 29.36 2.46
N HIS A 240 -13.37 29.71 1.17
CA HIS A 240 -14.20 29.13 0.10
C HIS A 240 -13.47 28.13 -0.80
N ILE A 241 -12.18 27.85 -0.54
CA ILE A 241 -11.39 26.87 -1.29
C ILE A 241 -11.27 25.60 -0.45
N VAL A 242 -11.45 24.44 -1.08
CA VAL A 242 -11.30 23.16 -0.39
C VAL A 242 -9.83 22.90 -0.10
N LYS A 243 -9.45 22.94 1.17
CA LYS A 243 -8.08 22.66 1.61
C LYS A 243 -7.64 21.26 1.16
N MET A 244 -6.53 21.21 0.45
CA MET A 244 -5.84 19.97 0.08
C MET A 244 -5.04 19.46 1.29
N LEU A 245 -5.18 18.18 1.58
CA LEU A 245 -4.47 17.50 2.67
C LEU A 245 -3.22 16.76 2.18
N GLY A 246 -3.17 16.43 0.89
CA GLY A 246 -2.03 15.80 0.24
C GLY A 246 -2.38 15.35 -1.17
N ALA A 247 -1.38 14.88 -1.91
CA ALA A 247 -1.56 14.33 -3.25
C ALA A 247 -0.38 13.45 -3.67
N CYS A 248 -0.63 12.56 -4.64
CA CYS A 248 0.42 11.87 -5.39
C CYS A 248 0.27 12.17 -6.87
N HIS A 249 1.23 12.89 -7.43
CA HIS A 249 1.25 13.23 -8.86
C HIS A 249 1.83 12.11 -9.74
N VAL A 250 2.55 11.17 -9.13
CA VAL A 250 3.30 10.10 -9.81
C VAL A 250 2.66 8.73 -9.70
N SER A 251 1.67 8.52 -8.83
CA SER A 251 0.92 7.26 -8.75
C SER A 251 0.04 7.01 -9.98
N SER A 252 -0.29 5.76 -10.27
CA SER A 252 -1.29 5.41 -11.30
C SER A 252 -2.60 4.95 -10.68
N PRO A 253 -3.71 5.69 -10.83
CA PRO A 253 -3.80 7.07 -11.33
C PRO A 253 -3.24 8.10 -10.32
N PRO A 254 -2.87 9.33 -10.76
CA PRO A 254 -2.56 10.40 -9.83
C PRO A 254 -3.80 10.72 -8.99
N PHE A 255 -3.59 11.13 -7.74
CA PHE A 255 -4.68 11.47 -6.85
C PHE A 255 -4.38 12.67 -5.96
N LEU A 256 -5.44 13.26 -5.42
CA LEU A 256 -5.38 14.26 -4.36
C LEU A 256 -6.40 13.97 -3.28
N VAL A 257 -6.11 14.45 -2.08
CA VAL A 257 -6.84 14.16 -0.84
C VAL A 257 -7.32 15.46 -0.23
N ARG A 258 -8.58 15.47 0.21
CA ARG A 258 -9.25 16.64 0.81
C ARG A 258 -10.05 16.22 2.03
N SER A 259 -10.26 17.15 2.96
CA SER A 259 -11.19 16.92 4.06
C SER A 259 -12.61 16.75 3.53
N MET A 260 -13.32 15.74 4.05
CA MET A 260 -14.73 15.53 3.73
C MET A 260 -15.57 16.75 4.13
N GLU A 261 -15.25 17.40 5.25
CA GLU A 261 -15.98 18.56 5.75
C GLU A 261 -15.91 19.75 4.78
N THR A 262 -14.69 20.09 4.33
CA THR A 262 -14.49 21.19 3.39
C THR A 262 -15.09 20.88 2.03
N TRP A 263 -15.06 19.62 1.59
CA TRP A 263 -15.71 19.18 0.35
C TRP A 263 -17.24 19.35 0.41
N VAL A 264 -17.90 18.92 1.49
CA VAL A 264 -19.36 19.06 1.65
C VAL A 264 -19.77 20.54 1.70
N ARG A 265 -18.95 21.40 2.30
CA ARG A 265 -19.27 22.83 2.44
C ARG A 265 -19.28 23.57 1.11
N THR A 266 -18.35 23.27 0.21
CA THR A 266 -18.13 24.00 -1.05
C THR A 266 -18.74 23.30 -2.26
N SER A 267 -19.07 22.01 -2.17
CA SER A 267 -19.66 21.28 -3.28
C SER A 267 -21.14 21.64 -3.43
N PRO A 268 -21.61 22.01 -4.64
CA PRO A 268 -23.05 22.23 -4.92
C PRO A 268 -23.92 20.99 -4.71
N CYS A 269 -23.32 19.80 -4.53
CA CYS A 269 -23.97 18.51 -4.30
C CYS A 269 -24.76 18.38 -2.98
N ARG A 270 -25.07 19.49 -2.28
CA ARG A 270 -25.88 19.50 -1.04
C ARG A 270 -27.32 18.96 -1.19
N LYS A 271 -27.78 18.62 -2.40
CA LYS A 271 -29.16 18.16 -2.65
C LYS A 271 -29.28 16.78 -3.33
N ILE A 272 -28.35 15.86 -3.12
CA ILE A 272 -28.52 14.47 -3.62
C ILE A 272 -28.75 13.51 -2.44
N THR A 273 -29.89 13.72 -1.77
CA THR A 273 -30.52 12.67 -0.95
C THR A 273 -31.29 11.75 -1.88
N ARG A 274 -30.74 10.54 -2.12
CA ARG A 274 -31.40 9.26 -2.46
C ARG A 274 -32.50 9.16 -3.55
N LYS A 275 -32.94 10.21 -4.25
CA LYS A 275 -33.96 10.10 -5.30
C LYS A 275 -33.61 10.96 -6.52
N LYS A 276 -33.49 10.27 -7.66
CA LYS A 276 -33.33 10.77 -9.04
C LYS A 276 -31.92 11.26 -9.41
N CYS A 277 -31.05 10.30 -9.75
CA CYS A 277 -30.07 10.51 -10.81
C CYS A 277 -30.85 10.69 -12.13
N GLY A 278 -31.21 11.93 -12.44
CA GLY A 278 -31.70 12.35 -13.74
C GLY A 278 -30.89 13.56 -14.19
N ASN A 279 -29.95 13.33 -15.11
CA ASN A 279 -29.36 14.32 -16.00
C ASN A 279 -28.79 15.62 -15.39
N TYR A 280 -28.05 15.55 -14.28
CA TYR A 280 -27.11 16.63 -13.93
C TYR A 280 -25.74 16.34 -14.56
N SER A 281 -25.43 17.08 -15.63
CA SER A 281 -24.16 16.93 -16.36
C SER A 281 -23.01 17.49 -15.52
N ILE A 282 -22.12 16.59 -15.10
CA ILE A 282 -20.93 16.84 -14.29
C ILE A 282 -19.91 17.77 -14.99
N LYS A 283 -20.12 18.09 -16.28
CA LYS A 283 -19.33 19.07 -17.07
C LYS A 283 -19.17 20.41 -16.34
N GLN A 284 -20.22 20.92 -15.68
CA GLN A 284 -20.17 22.22 -15.01
C GLN A 284 -19.25 22.24 -13.77
N HIS A 285 -19.02 21.10 -13.11
CA HIS A 285 -18.20 21.05 -11.89
C HIS A 285 -16.70 20.83 -12.20
N SER A 286 -16.37 20.14 -13.30
CA SER A 286 -15.00 20.07 -13.81
C SER A 286 -14.53 21.40 -14.37
N ASP A 287 -15.42 22.10 -15.09
CA ASP A 287 -15.09 23.39 -15.69
C ASP A 287 -14.89 24.47 -14.61
N TRP A 288 -15.61 24.41 -13.48
CA TRP A 288 -15.40 25.34 -12.36
C TRP A 288 -14.06 25.11 -11.61
N LEU A 289 -13.68 23.85 -11.39
CA LEU A 289 -12.40 23.54 -10.73
C LEU A 289 -11.17 23.87 -11.60
N LEU A 290 -11.33 23.87 -12.94
CA LEU A 290 -10.27 24.25 -13.89
C LEU A 290 -10.34 25.73 -14.32
N SER A 291 -11.51 26.38 -14.30
CA SER A 291 -11.64 27.81 -14.59
C SER A 291 -11.00 28.67 -13.50
N THR A 292 -10.95 28.17 -12.26
CA THR A 292 -10.27 28.86 -11.14
C THR A 292 -8.73 28.79 -11.24
N VAL A 293 -8.19 28.05 -12.22
CA VAL A 293 -6.73 27.95 -12.49
C VAL A 293 -6.31 28.87 -13.65
N LYS A 294 -7.24 29.62 -14.26
CA LYS A 294 -7.00 30.42 -15.47
C LYS A 294 -7.21 31.94 -15.34
N GLU A 295 -7.21 32.48 -14.13
CA GLU A 295 -7.06 33.94 -13.91
C GLU A 295 -5.81 34.25 -13.10
#